data_AF-A0A2R5GUJ9-F1
#
_entry.id   AF-A0A2R5GUJ9-F1
#
_cell.length_a   1.000
_cell.length_b   1.000
_cell.length_c   1.000
_cell.angle_alpha   90.00
_cell.angle_beta   90.00
_cell.angle_gamma   90.00
#
_symmetry.space_group_name_H-M   'P 1'
#
loop_
_entity.id
_entity.type
_entity.pdbx_description
1 polymer ?
#
loop_
_entity_poly.entity_id
_entity_poly.type
_entity_poly.pdbx_seq_one_letter_code
_entity_poly.pdbx_strand_id
1 'polypeptide(L)'
;MYRASTSLARTAVRKRAFSVAGRTWRSTASKDVVRGFSASTLSSGGVNGAGLDQKNRRRQQKLSTAAAALHQAPSPEHDTVSELERMNGELSSLEQDPLSVLRWALEEFDGRLAMSTSFGIQSAVLLHLATQVKPDIPVVWVDTGYLPPETYQYAETLRETLNLNLTVSTNSQWSAARMEALYGKLWEAEDAESHSLYGRLTKVEPMQAGLESLEPNPLVLLSGLRASQTKARANMKPIGFQQGRFKLLPMLRMTDDDVADYMDRFDLPAHPLQAKGYATVGDWHSSRPVQEGEDPRNTRFGGKFQECGLHVESHEPVETPAPAPSVAVAAKPAKASKPAQPEVLKPESLEKTGVKALALTRHHPETDIACIMVKKLTEDGSYCRKCNDVAEKIVKDSVEDWIGYTAVADVLDPSSEGAVLAKHFGVATAPFFLVRDAETESADGEWKVVRSYLQLRKQLEKAADHKLATVEAATPEAHAKAEHDPALLEAKVNFDSLKAEIAKLQVELREKQNAAIAAEKQVHGRAAELGLE
;
A
#
# COMPACT_ATOMS: atom_id res chain seq x y z
N MET A 1 -36.43 -9.99 -69.96
CA MET A 1 -34.98 -9.67 -69.95
C MET A 1 -34.39 -10.25 -68.67
N TYR A 2 -33.37 -11.13 -68.80
CA TYR A 2 -32.39 -11.67 -67.81
C TYR A 2 -32.90 -12.14 -66.41
N ARG A 3 -32.99 -13.47 -66.13
CA ARG A 3 -31.95 -14.43 -65.62
C ARG A 3 -31.30 -14.00 -64.29
N ALA A 4 -31.01 -14.82 -63.28
CA ALA A 4 -31.26 -16.23 -62.95
C ALA A 4 -30.77 -16.49 -61.50
N SER A 5 -31.34 -17.50 -60.85
CA SER A 5 -30.76 -18.49 -59.91
C SER A 5 -29.63 -18.11 -58.94
N THR A 6 -29.86 -18.31 -57.64
CA THR A 6 -28.80 -18.58 -56.65
C THR A 6 -28.87 -20.03 -56.17
N SER A 7 -27.73 -20.69 -56.31
CA SER A 7 -27.47 -22.12 -56.11
C SER A 7 -26.81 -22.35 -54.74
N LEU A 8 -27.21 -23.42 -54.07
CA LEU A 8 -26.49 -24.07 -52.99
C LEU A 8 -25.10 -24.54 -53.44
N ALA A 9 -24.04 -24.19 -52.70
CA ALA A 9 -22.78 -24.91 -52.75
C ALA A 9 -22.08 -24.94 -51.38
N ARG A 10 -21.71 -26.17 -51.00
CA ARG A 10 -20.94 -26.58 -49.82
C ARG A 10 -19.48 -26.11 -49.93
N THR A 11 -18.87 -25.72 -48.81
CA THR A 11 -17.41 -25.72 -48.67
C THR A 11 -17.00 -26.36 -47.33
N ALA A 12 -15.99 -27.23 -47.43
CA ALA A 12 -15.60 -28.24 -46.48
C ALA A 12 -14.84 -27.72 -45.25
N VAL A 13 -15.16 -28.30 -44.08
CA VAL A 13 -14.31 -28.25 -42.88
C VAL A 13 -13.18 -29.26 -43.05
N ARG A 14 -11.97 -28.76 -43.29
CA ARG A 14 -10.74 -29.58 -43.28
C ARG A 14 -10.35 -29.90 -41.84
N LYS A 15 -10.42 -31.19 -41.47
CA LYS A 15 -9.63 -31.76 -40.37
C LYS A 15 -8.15 -31.70 -40.75
N ARG A 16 -7.32 -31.06 -39.92
CA ARG A 16 -5.89 -31.39 -39.81
C ARG A 16 -5.48 -31.41 -38.35
N ALA A 17 -4.95 -32.58 -37.97
CA ALA A 17 -4.38 -32.90 -36.69
C ALA A 17 -3.15 -32.03 -36.41
N PHE A 18 -3.03 -31.51 -35.19
CA PHE A 18 -1.76 -31.08 -34.63
C PHE A 18 -1.22 -32.19 -33.74
N SER A 19 -0.09 -32.74 -34.18
CA SER A 19 0.77 -33.66 -33.43
C SER A 19 1.46 -32.89 -32.32
N VAL A 20 1.14 -33.20 -31.06
CA VAL A 20 1.94 -32.80 -29.90
C VAL A 20 2.97 -33.91 -29.66
N ALA A 21 4.22 -33.65 -30.02
CA ALA A 21 5.34 -34.51 -29.68
C ALA A 21 5.77 -34.21 -28.24
N GLY A 22 5.46 -35.12 -27.32
CA GLY A 22 6.09 -35.19 -26.01
C GLY A 22 7.51 -35.76 -26.09
N ARG A 23 8.36 -35.31 -25.17
CA ARG A 23 9.49 -36.06 -24.55
C ARG A 23 10.12 -35.14 -23.49
N THR A 24 9.74 -35.31 -22.22
CA THR A 24 10.48 -36.07 -21.18
C THR A 24 11.92 -35.63 -21.00
N TRP A 25 12.16 -34.91 -19.90
CA TRP A 25 13.47 -34.72 -19.29
C TRP A 25 13.97 -36.04 -18.69
N ARG A 26 15.19 -36.45 -19.03
CA ARG A 26 15.95 -37.46 -18.28
C ARG A 26 17.21 -36.82 -17.73
N SER A 27 17.32 -36.90 -16.41
CA SER A 27 18.53 -36.69 -15.64
C SER A 27 19.56 -37.78 -15.95
N THR A 28 20.84 -37.42 -16.01
CA THR A 28 21.94 -38.34 -15.72
C THR A 28 23.00 -37.60 -14.91
N ALA A 29 23.18 -38.07 -13.68
CA ALA A 29 24.30 -37.78 -12.81
C ALA A 29 25.48 -38.72 -13.12
N SER A 30 26.71 -38.22 -12.92
CA SER A 30 27.85 -38.89 -12.23
C SER A 30 29.14 -38.11 -12.55
N LYS A 31 29.86 -37.64 -11.52
CA LYS A 31 31.07 -38.27 -10.92
C LYS A 31 32.24 -38.31 -11.93
N ASP A 32 33.42 -37.75 -11.69
CA ASP A 32 34.27 -37.91 -10.52
C ASP A 32 35.57 -37.06 -10.64
N VAL A 33 36.20 -36.81 -9.47
CA VAL A 33 37.66 -36.73 -9.21
C VAL A 33 38.47 -35.43 -9.46
N VAL A 34 38.71 -34.74 -8.33
CA VAL A 34 39.98 -34.26 -7.70
C VAL A 34 41.26 -34.04 -8.54
N ARG A 35 41.81 -32.81 -8.43
CA ARG A 35 43.23 -32.34 -8.25
C ARG A 35 43.31 -30.93 -8.87
N GLY A 36 43.62 -29.83 -8.19
CA GLY A 36 44.75 -29.57 -7.29
C GLY A 36 45.99 -29.18 -8.10
N PHE A 37 46.23 -27.88 -8.35
CA PHE A 37 47.53 -27.15 -8.28
C PHE A 37 47.56 -25.83 -9.10
N SER A 38 47.81 -24.73 -8.37
CA SER A 38 48.81 -23.66 -8.56
C SER A 38 49.18 -23.10 -9.95
N ALA A 39 48.93 -21.80 -10.06
CA ALA A 39 49.79 -20.70 -10.52
C ALA A 39 50.84 -20.88 -11.63
N SER A 40 50.71 -19.96 -12.60
CA SER A 40 51.72 -19.02 -13.12
C SER A 40 52.53 -19.36 -14.39
N THR A 41 52.55 -18.33 -15.26
CA THR A 41 53.66 -17.83 -16.10
C THR A 41 53.65 -18.15 -17.61
N LEU A 42 53.33 -17.09 -18.38
CA LEU A 42 53.87 -16.62 -19.67
C LEU A 42 54.45 -17.64 -20.67
N SER A 43 53.95 -17.62 -21.92
CA SER A 43 54.60 -16.91 -23.04
C SER A 43 54.17 -17.43 -24.42
N SER A 44 53.81 -16.48 -25.28
CA SER A 44 54.04 -16.41 -26.74
C SER A 44 53.73 -17.61 -27.65
N GLY A 45 52.70 -17.46 -28.47
CA GLY A 45 52.48 -18.22 -29.70
C GLY A 45 51.31 -17.64 -30.48
N GLY A 46 51.57 -16.62 -31.31
CA GLY A 46 50.56 -15.94 -32.10
C GLY A 46 50.06 -16.77 -33.28
N VAL A 47 48.74 -16.75 -33.49
CA VAL A 47 48.10 -17.08 -34.76
C VAL A 47 46.85 -16.21 -34.96
N ASN A 48 46.98 -15.27 -35.90
CA ASN A 48 45.98 -14.65 -36.77
C ASN A 48 44.50 -14.64 -36.33
N GLY A 49 44.08 -13.52 -35.72
CA GLY A 49 42.68 -13.20 -35.40
C GLY A 49 42.22 -11.84 -35.95
N ALA A 50 42.61 -11.46 -37.16
CA ALA A 50 42.32 -10.14 -37.75
C ALA A 50 40.81 -9.87 -38.00
N GLY A 51 39.91 -10.83 -37.79
CA GLY A 51 38.45 -10.64 -37.88
C GLY A 51 37.73 -10.43 -36.53
N LEU A 52 38.38 -10.71 -35.41
CA LEU A 52 37.79 -10.62 -34.05
C LEU A 52 38.10 -9.29 -33.37
N ASP A 53 39.23 -8.65 -33.70
CA ASP A 53 39.67 -7.38 -33.09
C ASP A 53 38.81 -6.18 -33.56
N GLN A 54 38.34 -6.19 -34.81
CA GLN A 54 37.48 -5.11 -35.34
C GLN A 54 36.06 -5.13 -34.76
N LYS A 55 35.51 -6.32 -34.46
CA LYS A 55 34.21 -6.48 -33.80
C LYS A 55 34.30 -6.16 -32.30
N ASN A 56 35.37 -6.55 -31.62
CA ASN A 56 35.58 -6.19 -30.22
C ASN A 56 35.89 -4.69 -30.04
N ARG A 57 36.65 -4.05 -30.93
CA ARG A 57 36.85 -2.60 -30.92
C ARG A 57 35.57 -1.83 -31.20
N ARG A 58 34.73 -2.26 -32.14
CA ARG A 58 33.40 -1.64 -32.37
C ARG A 58 32.46 -1.85 -31.19
N ARG A 59 32.54 -2.98 -30.49
CA ARG A 59 31.72 -3.26 -29.29
C ARG A 59 32.22 -2.47 -28.08
N GLN A 60 33.54 -2.35 -27.88
CA GLN A 60 34.14 -1.51 -26.85
C GLN A 60 33.96 -0.01 -27.14
N GLN A 61 34.07 0.44 -28.38
CA GLN A 61 33.72 1.82 -28.75
C GLN A 61 32.23 2.08 -28.54
N LYS A 62 31.32 1.19 -29.00
CA LYS A 62 29.88 1.31 -28.74
C LYS A 62 29.52 1.30 -27.25
N LEU A 63 30.19 0.47 -26.44
CA LEU A 63 30.01 0.43 -24.98
C LEU A 63 30.58 1.68 -24.31
N SER A 64 31.72 2.20 -24.79
CA SER A 64 32.31 3.45 -24.26
C SER A 64 31.52 4.70 -24.66
N THR A 65 30.94 4.73 -25.86
CA THR A 65 30.05 5.82 -26.31
C THR A 65 28.67 5.73 -25.68
N ALA A 66 28.16 4.53 -25.38
CA ALA A 66 26.92 4.36 -24.61
C ALA A 66 27.10 4.76 -23.15
N ALA A 67 28.22 4.39 -22.51
CA ALA A 67 28.57 4.82 -21.16
C ALA A 67 28.82 6.33 -21.08
N ALA A 68 29.42 6.95 -22.12
CA ALA A 68 29.60 8.40 -22.19
C ALA A 68 28.30 9.18 -22.48
N ALA A 69 27.31 8.56 -23.14
CA ALA A 69 25.98 9.15 -23.36
C ALA A 69 25.06 9.07 -22.14
N LEU A 70 25.37 8.21 -21.15
CA LEU A 70 24.57 8.00 -19.92
C LEU A 70 24.92 8.97 -18.77
N HIS A 71 25.93 9.83 -18.94
CA HIS A 71 26.37 10.81 -17.94
C HIS A 71 26.02 12.27 -18.30
N GLN A 72 25.21 12.51 -19.33
CA GLN A 72 24.72 13.84 -19.63
C GLN A 72 23.27 13.97 -19.16
N ALA A 73 23.06 14.79 -18.13
CA ALA A 73 21.74 15.33 -17.84
C ALA A 73 21.19 16.01 -19.11
N PRO A 74 19.91 15.85 -19.44
CA PRO A 74 19.34 16.44 -20.65
C PRO A 74 19.52 17.96 -20.64
N SER A 75 20.06 18.50 -21.73
CA SER A 75 20.17 19.95 -21.95
C SER A 75 18.76 20.56 -22.04
N PRO A 76 18.47 21.65 -21.31
CA PRO A 76 17.10 22.04 -21.05
C PRO A 76 16.59 23.02 -22.11
N GLU A 77 15.41 22.72 -22.67
CA GLU A 77 14.21 23.59 -22.64
C GLU A 77 13.23 23.23 -23.77
N HIS A 78 13.68 22.72 -24.92
CA HIS A 78 12.77 22.36 -26.03
C HIS A 78 12.36 20.87 -26.09
N ASP A 79 13.28 19.92 -25.88
CA ASP A 79 12.93 18.49 -25.93
C ASP A 79 12.06 18.07 -24.75
N THR A 80 12.37 18.56 -23.54
CA THR A 80 11.66 18.14 -22.32
C THR A 80 10.18 18.53 -22.33
N VAL A 81 9.82 19.67 -22.91
CA VAL A 81 8.41 20.09 -23.02
C VAL A 81 7.65 19.17 -23.97
N SER A 82 8.20 18.89 -25.15
CA SER A 82 7.57 18.01 -26.14
C SER A 82 7.48 16.56 -25.63
N GLU A 83 8.51 16.09 -24.94
CA GLU A 83 8.52 14.79 -24.27
C GLU A 83 7.45 14.72 -23.17
N LEU A 84 7.35 15.74 -22.32
CA LEU A 84 6.31 15.80 -21.28
C LEU A 84 4.90 15.86 -21.86
N GLU A 85 4.70 16.55 -22.98
CA GLU A 85 3.41 16.56 -23.68
C GLU A 85 3.06 15.18 -24.22
N ARG A 86 4.00 14.49 -24.87
CA ARG A 86 3.80 13.10 -25.34
C ARG A 86 3.47 12.17 -24.17
N MET A 87 4.29 12.17 -23.13
CA MET A 87 4.12 11.28 -21.97
C MET A 87 2.80 11.53 -21.24
N ASN A 88 2.43 12.80 -21.02
CA ASN A 88 1.12 13.11 -20.42
C ASN A 88 -0.05 12.76 -21.35
N GLY A 89 0.14 12.82 -22.68
CA GLY A 89 -0.82 12.33 -23.66
C GLY A 89 -1.06 10.82 -23.53
N GLU A 90 0.00 10.02 -23.42
CA GLU A 90 -0.08 8.57 -23.21
C GLU A 90 -0.75 8.23 -21.86
N LEU A 91 -0.31 8.91 -20.79
CA LEU A 91 -0.82 8.72 -19.44
C LEU A 91 -2.29 9.12 -19.26
N SER A 92 -2.87 9.95 -20.14
CA SER A 92 -4.28 10.37 -20.05
C SER A 92 -5.27 9.19 -20.04
N SER A 93 -4.91 8.09 -20.72
CA SER A 93 -5.72 6.86 -20.75
C SER A 93 -5.48 5.93 -19.57
N LEU A 94 -4.39 6.15 -18.80
CA LEU A 94 -3.93 5.29 -17.73
C LEU A 94 -4.10 5.91 -16.33
N GLU A 95 -4.24 7.23 -16.23
CA GLU A 95 -4.17 7.98 -14.96
C GLU A 95 -5.24 7.62 -13.91
N GLN A 96 -6.26 6.85 -14.31
CA GLN A 96 -7.28 6.28 -13.41
C GLN A 96 -6.84 4.98 -12.73
N ASP A 97 -5.82 4.29 -13.26
CA ASP A 97 -5.26 3.07 -12.67
C ASP A 97 -3.77 3.27 -12.30
N PRO A 98 -3.46 3.49 -11.00
CA PRO A 98 -2.10 3.70 -10.52
C PRO A 98 -1.12 2.58 -10.91
N LEU A 99 -1.57 1.32 -10.98
CA LEU A 99 -0.70 0.21 -11.36
C LEU A 99 -0.31 0.28 -12.84
N SER A 100 -1.23 0.71 -13.70
CA SER A 100 -0.95 0.91 -15.12
C SER A 100 0.02 2.08 -15.34
N VAL A 101 -0.12 3.18 -14.60
CA VAL A 101 0.83 4.30 -14.61
C VAL A 101 2.24 3.85 -14.20
N LEU A 102 2.34 3.04 -13.13
CA LEU A 102 3.63 2.52 -12.66
C LEU A 102 4.29 1.58 -13.67
N ARG A 103 3.52 0.67 -14.29
CA ARG A 103 4.03 -0.24 -15.32
C ARG A 103 4.54 0.52 -16.54
N TRP A 104 3.76 1.48 -17.02
CA TRP A 104 4.18 2.37 -18.11
C TRP A 104 5.52 3.03 -17.79
N ALA A 105 5.68 3.59 -16.57
CA ALA A 105 6.91 4.28 -16.21
C ALA A 105 8.13 3.34 -16.13
N LEU A 106 7.94 2.10 -15.65
CA LEU A 106 9.02 1.12 -15.64
C LEU A 106 9.49 0.77 -17.06
N GLU A 107 8.57 0.68 -18.01
CA GLU A 107 8.87 0.41 -19.41
C GLU A 107 9.55 1.62 -20.06
N GLU A 108 8.99 2.82 -19.89
CA GLU A 108 9.48 4.06 -20.51
C GLU A 108 10.90 4.45 -20.05
N PHE A 109 11.24 4.19 -18.79
CA PHE A 109 12.49 4.65 -18.19
C PHE A 109 13.51 3.53 -17.91
N ASP A 110 13.33 2.35 -18.52
CA ASP A 110 14.17 1.16 -18.34
C ASP A 110 14.32 0.78 -16.85
N GLY A 111 13.25 0.94 -16.07
CA GLY A 111 13.23 0.63 -14.63
C GLY A 111 14.02 1.61 -13.73
N ARG A 112 14.52 2.74 -14.24
CA ARG A 112 15.26 3.77 -13.47
C ARG A 112 14.34 4.67 -12.66
N LEU A 113 13.56 4.06 -11.79
CA LEU A 113 12.62 4.70 -10.89
C LEU A 113 13.15 4.64 -9.45
N ALA A 114 12.97 5.71 -8.71
CA ALA A 114 13.03 5.72 -7.26
C ALA A 114 11.76 6.36 -6.69
N MET A 115 11.47 6.10 -5.43
CA MET A 115 10.35 6.70 -4.73
C MET A 115 10.85 7.50 -3.54
N SER A 116 10.22 8.64 -3.28
CA SER A 116 10.41 9.33 -1.99
C SER A 116 9.23 9.03 -1.07
N THR A 117 9.51 8.90 0.23
CA THR A 117 8.49 8.75 1.25
C THR A 117 8.79 9.63 2.45
N SER A 118 7.74 10.19 3.05
CA SER A 118 7.82 10.85 4.37
C SER A 118 7.30 9.94 5.50
N PHE A 119 6.86 8.73 5.16
CA PHE A 119 6.07 7.86 6.04
C PHE A 119 4.85 8.56 6.66
N GLY A 120 4.24 9.48 5.90
CA GLY A 120 3.02 10.19 6.33
C GLY A 120 1.77 9.31 6.38
N ILE A 121 0.64 9.90 6.78
CA ILE A 121 -0.64 9.19 7.04
C ILE A 121 -1.04 8.21 5.93
N GLN A 122 -0.81 8.56 4.66
CA GLN A 122 -1.24 7.78 3.49
C GLN A 122 -0.07 7.22 2.68
N SER A 123 1.16 7.21 3.21
CA SER A 123 2.35 6.77 2.47
C SER A 123 2.32 5.28 2.12
N ALA A 124 1.65 4.46 2.94
CA ALA A 124 1.59 3.01 2.77
C ALA A 124 1.05 2.60 1.39
N VAL A 125 0.08 3.34 0.84
CA VAL A 125 -0.54 3.00 -0.45
C VAL A 125 0.46 3.09 -1.60
N LEU A 126 1.20 4.20 -1.73
CA LEU A 126 2.20 4.30 -2.80
C LEU A 126 3.33 3.28 -2.60
N LEU A 127 3.77 3.09 -1.36
CA LEU A 127 4.81 2.11 -1.03
C LEU A 127 4.41 0.70 -1.47
N HIS A 128 3.18 0.30 -1.16
CA HIS A 128 2.64 -0.99 -1.56
C HIS A 128 2.43 -1.07 -3.08
N LEU A 129 1.81 -0.06 -3.71
CA LEU A 129 1.63 -0.03 -5.17
C LEU A 129 2.96 -0.18 -5.92
N ALA A 130 3.99 0.58 -5.53
CA ALA A 130 5.27 0.57 -6.20
C ALA A 130 5.99 -0.78 -6.05
N THR A 131 5.97 -1.38 -4.85
CA THR A 131 6.59 -2.69 -4.58
C THR A 131 5.86 -3.85 -5.25
N GLN A 132 4.56 -3.73 -5.51
CA GLN A 132 3.81 -4.72 -6.32
C GLN A 132 4.30 -4.78 -7.77
N VAL A 133 4.80 -3.68 -8.33
CA VAL A 133 5.26 -3.63 -9.72
C VAL A 133 6.78 -3.81 -9.81
N LYS A 134 7.54 -3.24 -8.88
CA LYS A 134 9.01 -3.39 -8.75
C LYS A 134 9.36 -3.66 -7.29
N PRO A 135 9.45 -4.94 -6.86
CA PRO A 135 9.68 -5.30 -5.45
C PRO A 135 10.95 -4.70 -4.82
N ASP A 136 11.99 -4.48 -5.62
CA ASP A 136 13.27 -3.94 -5.20
C ASP A 136 13.41 -2.42 -5.46
N ILE A 137 12.31 -1.71 -5.74
CA ILE A 137 12.35 -0.28 -6.07
C ILE A 137 13.06 0.52 -4.96
N PRO A 138 14.08 1.33 -5.30
CA PRO A 138 14.73 2.19 -4.32
C PRO A 138 13.75 3.18 -3.69
N VAL A 139 13.73 3.23 -2.36
CA VAL A 139 12.92 4.16 -1.59
C VAL A 139 13.83 5.07 -0.79
N VAL A 140 13.76 6.38 -1.02
CA VAL A 140 14.50 7.37 -0.24
C VAL A 140 13.57 7.98 0.80
N TRP A 141 13.98 7.89 2.06
CA TRP A 141 13.34 8.58 3.16
C TRP A 141 14.30 9.58 3.78
N VAL A 142 13.84 10.81 3.94
CA VAL A 142 14.60 11.84 4.66
C VAL A 142 14.26 11.83 6.14
N ASP A 143 15.25 11.50 6.95
CA ASP A 143 15.21 11.65 8.39
C ASP A 143 15.70 13.05 8.78
N THR A 144 14.75 13.93 9.12
CA THR A 144 15.01 15.31 9.53
C THR A 144 15.62 15.42 10.93
N GLY A 145 15.54 14.36 11.74
CA GLY A 145 15.83 14.38 13.17
C GLY A 145 14.72 14.98 14.04
N TYR A 146 13.60 15.41 13.45
CA TYR A 146 12.47 16.04 14.15
C TYR A 146 11.13 15.33 13.88
N LEU A 147 11.14 14.11 13.35
CA LEU A 147 9.90 13.36 13.14
C LEU A 147 9.33 12.85 14.48
N PRO A 148 8.00 12.68 14.61
CA PRO A 148 7.41 12.06 15.79
C PRO A 148 7.90 10.61 15.99
N PRO A 149 8.04 10.13 17.24
CA PRO A 149 8.40 8.73 17.52
C PRO A 149 7.51 7.72 16.80
N GLU A 150 6.21 8.01 16.69
CA GLU A 150 5.24 7.18 15.99
C GLU A 150 5.57 7.03 14.50
N THR A 151 6.12 8.06 13.85
CA THR A 151 6.51 8.00 12.44
C THR A 151 7.74 7.11 12.24
N TYR A 152 8.72 7.13 13.15
CA TYR A 152 9.85 6.19 13.11
C TYR A 152 9.39 4.74 13.27
N GLN A 153 8.54 4.46 14.25
CA GLN A 153 7.99 3.12 14.49
C GLN A 153 7.17 2.61 13.29
N TYR A 154 6.38 3.51 12.70
CA TYR A 154 5.59 3.21 11.52
C TYR A 154 6.47 2.96 10.29
N ALA A 155 7.55 3.72 10.11
CA ALA A 155 8.53 3.52 9.05
C ALA A 155 9.17 2.12 9.13
N GLU A 156 9.60 1.68 10.32
CA GLU A 156 10.13 0.33 10.52
C GLU A 156 9.07 -0.75 10.25
N THR A 157 7.84 -0.55 10.74
CA THR A 157 6.73 -1.47 10.49
C THR A 157 6.52 -1.66 8.99
N LEU A 158 6.46 -0.57 8.22
CA LEU A 158 6.27 -0.63 6.76
C LEU A 158 7.50 -1.17 6.03
N ARG A 159 8.72 -0.84 6.48
CA ARG A 159 9.97 -1.39 5.92
C ARG A 159 9.95 -2.91 5.97
N GLU A 160 9.54 -3.48 7.10
CA GLU A 160 9.47 -4.92 7.31
C GLU A 160 8.29 -5.56 6.56
N THR A 161 7.08 -4.98 6.71
CA THR A 161 5.85 -5.51 6.10
C THR A 161 5.95 -5.54 4.57
N LEU A 162 6.54 -4.51 3.97
CA LEU A 162 6.63 -4.35 2.52
C LEU A 162 7.99 -4.74 1.95
N ASN A 163 8.93 -5.20 2.80
CA ASN A 163 10.31 -5.53 2.42
C ASN A 163 10.99 -4.42 1.59
N LEU A 164 10.94 -3.18 2.09
CA LEU A 164 11.38 -1.99 1.35
C LEU A 164 12.90 -1.96 1.17
N ASN A 165 13.35 -1.67 -0.06
CA ASN A 165 14.72 -1.26 -0.36
C ASN A 165 14.91 0.22 0.06
N LEU A 166 15.00 0.44 1.37
CA LEU A 166 14.96 1.76 2.00
C LEU A 166 16.37 2.34 2.19
N THR A 167 16.59 3.53 1.62
CA THR A 167 17.72 4.42 1.91
C THR A 167 17.25 5.51 2.87
N VAL A 168 17.74 5.46 4.11
CA VAL A 168 17.55 6.53 5.08
C VAL A 168 18.61 7.60 4.82
N SER A 169 18.17 8.79 4.43
CA SER A 169 19.04 9.93 4.17
C SER A 169 18.87 10.98 5.26
N THR A 170 19.98 11.46 5.80
CA THR A 170 20.02 12.55 6.77
C THR A 170 21.18 13.48 6.43
N ASN A 171 21.16 14.70 6.96
CA ASN A 171 22.24 15.64 6.71
C ASN A 171 23.48 15.27 7.54
N SER A 172 24.53 14.77 6.88
CA SER A 172 25.76 14.33 7.53
C SER A 172 26.50 15.45 8.27
N GLN A 173 26.28 16.71 7.87
CA GLN A 173 26.93 17.86 8.50
C GLN A 173 26.11 18.41 9.67
N TRP A 174 24.78 18.28 9.63
CA TRP A 174 23.86 18.98 10.54
C TRP A 174 22.94 18.02 11.28
N SER A 175 23.40 17.48 12.42
CA SER A 175 22.48 16.86 13.38
C SER A 175 21.53 17.91 13.97
N ALA A 176 20.35 17.49 14.46
CA ALA A 176 19.40 18.37 15.14
C ALA A 176 20.08 19.22 16.23
N ALA A 177 20.84 18.56 17.13
CA ALA A 177 21.56 19.24 18.19
C ALA A 177 22.60 20.25 17.69
N ARG A 178 23.34 19.94 16.61
CA ARG A 178 24.35 20.84 16.05
C ARG A 178 23.70 22.05 15.36
N MET A 179 22.61 21.82 14.62
CA MET A 179 21.84 22.87 13.98
C MET A 179 21.28 23.84 15.02
N GLU A 180 20.62 23.32 16.06
CA GLU A 180 20.08 24.15 17.15
C GLU A 180 21.19 24.94 17.87
N ALA A 181 22.37 24.34 18.08
CA ALA A 181 23.48 25.02 18.73
C ALA A 181 24.05 26.20 17.92
N LEU A 182 23.95 26.18 16.60
CA LEU A 182 24.57 27.18 15.72
C LEU A 182 23.58 28.19 15.14
N TYR A 183 22.34 27.77 14.92
CA TYR A 183 21.30 28.56 14.28
C TYR A 183 20.06 28.78 15.17
N GLY A 184 20.03 28.16 16.36
CA GLY A 184 18.82 28.11 17.17
C GLY A 184 17.74 27.25 16.50
N LYS A 185 16.51 27.39 17.00
CA LYS A 185 15.35 26.68 16.47
C LYS A 185 14.77 27.44 15.28
N LEU A 186 15.32 27.17 14.10
CA LEU A 186 14.95 27.85 12.85
C LEU A 186 13.44 27.83 12.52
N TRP A 187 12.68 26.84 13.04
CA TRP A 187 11.24 26.75 12.84
C TRP A 187 10.41 27.65 13.77
N GLU A 188 11.00 28.20 14.83
CA GLU A 188 10.35 29.17 15.74
C GLU A 188 10.52 30.61 15.23
N ALA A 189 11.40 30.84 14.25
CA ALA A 189 11.62 32.15 13.65
C ALA A 189 10.40 32.59 12.82
N GLU A 190 10.18 33.91 12.73
CA GLU A 190 9.04 34.46 11.98
C GLU A 190 9.37 34.76 10.51
N ASP A 191 10.65 34.73 10.13
CA ASP A 191 11.12 35.10 8.81
C ASP A 191 11.21 33.91 7.84
N ALA A 192 11.01 34.20 6.56
CA ALA A 192 11.01 33.18 5.50
C ALA A 192 12.40 32.57 5.27
N GLU A 193 13.48 33.32 5.54
CA GLU A 193 14.85 32.86 5.34
C GLU A 193 15.21 31.72 6.29
N SER A 194 14.85 31.85 7.57
CA SER A 194 15.03 30.80 8.59
C SER A 194 14.26 29.53 8.24
N HIS A 195 13.01 29.65 7.78
CA HIS A 195 12.21 28.50 7.32
C HIS A 195 12.79 27.85 6.06
N SER A 196 13.27 28.65 5.11
CA SER A 196 13.95 28.18 3.89
C SER A 196 15.23 27.43 4.23
N LEU A 197 16.05 27.99 5.13
CA LEU A 197 17.28 27.37 5.62
C LEU A 197 16.97 26.03 6.33
N TYR A 198 15.98 25.99 7.22
CA TYR A 198 15.55 24.75 7.86
C TYR A 198 15.15 23.69 6.81
N GLY A 199 14.32 24.06 5.85
CA GLY A 199 13.88 23.18 4.77
C GLY A 199 15.04 22.68 3.92
N ARG A 200 15.99 23.55 3.58
CA ARG A 200 17.17 23.18 2.80
C ARG A 200 18.04 22.16 3.54
N LEU A 201 18.43 22.48 4.77
CA LEU A 201 19.35 21.66 5.56
C LEU A 201 18.73 20.32 5.95
N THR A 202 17.44 20.29 6.32
CA THR A 202 16.80 19.08 6.84
C THR A 202 16.11 18.24 5.80
N LYS A 203 15.76 18.80 4.63
CA LYS A 203 14.92 18.11 3.62
C LYS A 203 15.56 18.09 2.25
N VAL A 204 15.90 19.24 1.68
CA VAL A 204 16.33 19.32 0.28
C VAL A 204 17.71 18.68 0.08
N GLU A 205 18.72 19.11 0.83
CA GLU A 205 20.08 18.57 0.74
C GLU A 205 20.13 17.06 1.01
N PRO A 206 19.55 16.53 2.10
CA PRO A 206 19.56 15.08 2.32
C PRO A 206 18.74 14.33 1.26
N MET A 207 17.64 14.88 0.72
CA MET A 207 16.93 14.22 -0.38
C MET A 207 17.83 14.06 -1.62
N GLN A 208 18.52 15.14 -2.01
CA GLN A 208 19.44 15.12 -3.15
C GLN A 208 20.58 14.13 -2.93
N ALA A 209 21.24 14.18 -1.77
CA ALA A 209 22.30 13.24 -1.42
C ALA A 209 21.81 11.78 -1.41
N GLY A 210 20.59 11.53 -0.91
CA GLY A 210 19.97 10.21 -0.91
C GLY A 210 19.75 9.69 -2.33
N LEU A 211 19.23 10.52 -3.24
CA LEU A 211 19.00 10.14 -4.64
C LEU A 211 20.30 9.97 -5.42
N GLU A 212 21.31 10.80 -5.18
CA GLU A 212 22.63 10.70 -5.81
C GLU A 212 23.41 9.46 -5.37
N SER A 213 23.12 8.93 -4.18
CA SER A 213 23.74 7.69 -3.68
C SER A 213 23.22 6.41 -4.34
N LEU A 214 22.13 6.49 -5.11
CA LEU A 214 21.50 5.33 -5.75
C LEU A 214 22.17 4.99 -7.09
N GLU A 215 22.39 3.69 -7.30
CA GLU A 215 22.96 3.15 -8.54
C GLU A 215 22.06 2.05 -9.13
N PRO A 216 21.61 2.16 -10.40
CA PRO A 216 21.80 3.32 -11.29
C PRO A 216 21.02 4.54 -10.80
N ASN A 217 21.55 5.72 -11.13
CA ASN A 217 20.94 7.00 -10.80
C ASN A 217 19.49 7.10 -11.38
N PRO A 218 18.45 7.34 -10.54
CA PRO A 218 17.05 7.20 -10.96
C PRO A 218 16.56 8.40 -11.80
N LEU A 219 16.07 8.17 -13.02
CA LEU A 219 15.55 9.26 -13.86
C LEU A 219 14.19 9.78 -13.40
N VAL A 220 13.41 8.94 -12.70
CA VAL A 220 12.05 9.26 -12.26
C VAL A 220 11.95 9.16 -10.75
N LEU A 221 11.37 10.18 -10.13
CA LEU A 221 10.96 10.18 -8.73
C LEU A 221 9.44 10.03 -8.61
N LEU A 222 9.01 8.94 -7.97
CA LEU A 222 7.62 8.71 -7.60
C LEU A 222 7.25 9.52 -6.36
N SER A 223 6.06 10.11 -6.38
CA SER A 223 5.51 10.86 -5.25
C SER A 223 4.01 10.62 -5.07
N GLY A 224 3.58 10.50 -3.80
CA GLY A 224 2.19 10.19 -3.43
C GLY A 224 1.25 11.40 -3.42
N LEU A 225 1.49 12.40 -4.27
CA LEU A 225 0.63 13.58 -4.33
C LEU A 225 -0.66 13.22 -5.05
N ARG A 226 -1.78 13.75 -4.55
CA ARG A 226 -3.11 13.60 -5.15
C ARG A 226 -3.74 14.96 -5.45
N ALA A 227 -4.56 15.01 -6.50
CA ALA A 227 -5.24 16.22 -6.94
C ALA A 227 -6.24 16.73 -5.88
N SER A 228 -6.85 15.82 -5.11
CA SER A 228 -7.81 16.15 -4.05
C SER A 228 -7.21 16.83 -2.82
N GLN A 229 -5.87 16.86 -2.67
CA GLN A 229 -5.23 17.30 -1.43
C GLN A 229 -5.18 18.82 -1.24
N THR A 230 -5.13 19.61 -2.33
CA THR A 230 -5.22 21.09 -2.28
C THR A 230 -5.82 21.62 -3.58
N LYS A 231 -6.44 22.81 -3.54
CA LYS A 231 -6.97 23.47 -4.76
C LYS A 231 -5.91 23.70 -5.83
N ALA A 232 -4.67 23.98 -5.43
CA ALA A 232 -3.54 24.19 -6.33
C ALA A 232 -3.15 22.92 -7.12
N ARG A 233 -3.54 21.73 -6.63
CA ARG A 233 -3.18 20.44 -7.23
C ARG A 233 -4.20 19.89 -8.22
N ALA A 234 -5.38 20.50 -8.33
CA ALA A 234 -6.46 20.04 -9.20
C ALA A 234 -6.03 19.91 -10.67
N ASN A 235 -5.17 20.83 -11.13
CA ASN A 235 -4.69 20.90 -12.51
C ASN A 235 -3.33 20.24 -12.72
N MET A 236 -2.80 19.49 -11.74
CA MET A 236 -1.54 18.77 -11.92
C MET A 236 -1.68 17.72 -13.01
N LYS A 237 -0.57 17.50 -13.72
CA LYS A 237 -0.43 16.43 -14.70
C LYS A 237 0.27 15.22 -14.06
N PRO A 238 0.02 13.99 -14.55
CA PRO A 238 0.65 12.78 -14.03
C PRO A 238 2.17 12.81 -13.99
N ILE A 239 2.83 13.40 -15.00
CA ILE A 239 4.30 13.53 -15.04
C ILE A 239 4.73 14.99 -15.29
N GLY A 240 5.74 15.43 -14.55
CA GLY A 240 6.42 16.71 -14.73
C GLY A 240 7.95 16.53 -14.68
N PHE A 241 8.69 17.63 -14.78
CA PHE A 241 10.15 17.64 -14.65
C PHE A 241 10.57 18.65 -13.59
N GLN A 242 11.34 18.22 -12.59
CA GLN A 242 11.76 19.04 -11.47
C GLN A 242 13.15 18.60 -11.01
N GLN A 243 14.06 19.55 -10.74
CA GLN A 243 15.40 19.28 -10.19
C GLN A 243 16.20 18.22 -10.99
N GLY A 244 16.11 18.29 -12.33
CA GLY A 244 16.86 17.39 -13.22
C GLY A 244 16.28 15.98 -13.36
N ARG A 245 15.08 15.71 -12.82
CA ARG A 245 14.41 14.40 -12.87
C ARG A 245 12.95 14.53 -13.28
N PHE A 246 12.41 13.46 -13.84
CA PHE A 246 10.97 13.35 -14.01
C PHE A 246 10.31 13.08 -12.66
N LYS A 247 9.17 13.73 -12.41
CA LYS A 247 8.35 13.52 -11.22
C LYS A 247 7.03 12.91 -11.65
N LEU A 248 6.80 11.66 -11.26
CA LEU A 248 5.59 10.92 -11.59
C LEU A 248 4.67 10.83 -10.37
N LEU A 249 3.36 11.00 -10.61
CA LEU A 249 2.31 11.00 -9.60
C LEU A 249 1.31 9.87 -9.86
N PRO A 250 1.63 8.60 -9.53
CA PRO A 250 0.79 7.46 -9.89
C PRO A 250 -0.60 7.49 -9.27
N MET A 251 -0.73 8.12 -8.10
CA MET A 251 -1.98 8.18 -7.34
C MET A 251 -2.73 9.49 -7.57
N LEU A 252 -2.37 10.28 -8.59
CA LEU A 252 -2.87 11.64 -8.77
C LEU A 252 -4.40 11.74 -8.75
N ARG A 253 -5.08 10.76 -9.36
CA ARG A 253 -6.54 10.71 -9.50
C ARG A 253 -7.25 9.91 -8.41
N MET A 254 -6.54 9.28 -7.48
CA MET A 254 -7.19 8.55 -6.38
C MET A 254 -7.92 9.52 -5.44
N THR A 255 -9.15 9.18 -5.10
CA THR A 255 -9.93 9.88 -4.07
C THR A 255 -9.52 9.41 -2.66
N ASP A 256 -10.03 10.07 -1.63
CA ASP A 256 -9.81 9.62 -0.25
C ASP A 256 -10.52 8.28 0.03
N ASP A 257 -11.69 8.06 -0.60
CA ASP A 257 -12.43 6.80 -0.55
C ASP A 257 -11.60 5.68 -1.22
N ASP A 258 -11.01 5.93 -2.41
CA ASP A 258 -10.14 4.93 -3.08
C ASP A 258 -8.93 4.55 -2.21
N VAL A 259 -8.34 5.53 -1.53
CA VAL A 259 -7.19 5.30 -0.63
C VAL A 259 -7.62 4.50 0.59
N ALA A 260 -8.77 4.82 1.20
CA ALA A 260 -9.30 4.06 2.32
C ALA A 260 -9.61 2.61 1.92
N ASP A 261 -10.31 2.43 0.79
CA ASP A 261 -10.64 1.11 0.25
C ASP A 261 -9.39 0.30 -0.09
N TYR A 262 -8.34 0.95 -0.61
CA TYR A 262 -7.06 0.29 -0.89
C TYR A 262 -6.36 -0.17 0.39
N MET A 263 -6.26 0.70 1.40
CA MET A 263 -5.68 0.37 2.70
C MET A 263 -6.40 -0.83 3.32
N ASP A 264 -7.74 -0.83 3.31
CA ASP A 264 -8.57 -1.89 3.87
C ASP A 264 -8.42 -3.21 3.08
N ARG A 265 -8.38 -3.13 1.75
CA ARG A 265 -8.25 -4.30 0.86
C ARG A 265 -6.95 -5.06 1.07
N PHE A 266 -5.86 -4.32 1.30
CA PHE A 266 -4.51 -4.88 1.42
C PHE A 266 -4.01 -4.96 2.87
N ASP A 267 -4.89 -4.69 3.85
CA ASP A 267 -4.57 -4.73 5.29
C ASP A 267 -3.32 -3.93 5.63
N LEU A 268 -3.21 -2.73 5.04
CA LEU A 268 -2.06 -1.88 5.25
C LEU A 268 -2.16 -1.21 6.62
N PRO A 269 -1.08 -1.18 7.41
CA PRO A 269 -1.12 -0.57 8.73
C PRO A 269 -1.42 0.93 8.60
N ALA A 270 -2.33 1.44 9.42
CA ALA A 270 -2.60 2.86 9.50
C ALA A 270 -1.53 3.57 10.34
N HIS A 271 -1.20 4.82 9.98
CA HIS A 271 -0.26 5.61 10.77
C HIS A 271 -0.82 5.86 12.19
N PRO A 272 -0.07 5.61 13.28
CA PRO A 272 -0.61 5.69 14.65
C PRO A 272 -1.21 7.06 15.02
N LEU A 273 -0.61 8.15 14.52
CA LEU A 273 -1.13 9.51 14.74
C LEU A 273 -2.48 9.80 14.06
N GLN A 274 -2.89 9.01 13.06
CA GLN A 274 -4.21 9.19 12.44
C GLN A 274 -5.33 9.02 13.47
N ALA A 275 -5.20 8.03 14.37
CA ALA A 275 -6.14 7.81 15.47
C ALA A 275 -6.15 8.95 16.51
N LYS A 276 -5.10 9.78 16.52
CA LYS A 276 -4.98 10.97 17.37
C LYS A 276 -5.48 12.24 16.67
N GLY A 277 -6.16 12.12 15.52
CA GLY A 277 -6.74 13.24 14.79
C GLY A 277 -5.78 13.96 13.82
N TYR A 278 -4.61 13.39 13.54
CA TYR A 278 -3.71 13.93 12.52
C TYR A 278 -4.18 13.53 11.12
N ALA A 279 -4.55 14.51 10.30
CA ALA A 279 -4.83 14.27 8.89
C ALA A 279 -3.56 14.29 8.01
N THR A 280 -2.54 15.05 8.42
CA THR A 280 -1.21 15.02 7.83
C THR A 280 -0.15 15.05 8.94
N VAL A 281 1.06 14.56 8.65
CA VAL A 281 2.17 14.53 9.60
C VAL A 281 3.48 14.86 8.88
N GLY A 282 4.32 15.63 9.55
CA GLY A 282 5.74 15.82 9.27
C GLY A 282 6.46 16.04 10.60
N ASP A 283 7.39 16.99 10.68
CA ASP A 283 8.12 17.27 11.94
C ASP A 283 7.17 17.60 13.11
N TRP A 284 7.55 17.20 14.33
CA TRP A 284 6.71 17.32 15.54
C TRP A 284 6.33 18.76 15.87
N HIS A 285 7.22 19.72 15.57
CA HIS A 285 7.02 21.15 15.87
C HIS A 285 6.11 21.86 14.85
N SER A 286 5.83 21.23 13.72
CA SER A 286 5.06 21.81 12.61
C SER A 286 3.84 20.98 12.24
N SER A 287 3.43 20.02 13.07
CA SER A 287 2.27 19.14 12.84
C SER A 287 1.38 19.09 14.07
N ARG A 288 0.07 19.16 13.90
CA ARG A 288 -0.90 18.95 14.98
C ARG A 288 -2.18 18.24 14.51
N PRO A 289 -3.05 17.77 15.43
CA PRO A 289 -4.37 17.29 15.07
C PRO A 289 -5.24 18.39 14.44
N VAL A 290 -6.20 17.96 13.61
CA VAL A 290 -7.22 18.84 13.01
C VAL A 290 -8.20 19.26 14.10
N GLN A 291 -8.57 20.55 14.12
CA GLN A 291 -9.63 21.07 14.99
C GLN A 291 -10.98 21.08 14.25
N GLU A 292 -12.08 21.12 14.99
CA GLU A 292 -13.42 21.10 14.40
C GLU A 292 -13.65 22.27 13.44
N GLY A 293 -14.15 21.98 12.23
CA GLY A 293 -14.38 22.96 11.17
C GLY A 293 -13.12 23.50 10.49
N GLU A 294 -11.93 23.01 10.85
CA GLU A 294 -10.66 23.45 10.29
C GLU A 294 -10.27 22.65 9.04
N ASP A 295 -9.66 23.31 8.04
CA ASP A 295 -8.99 22.63 6.94
C ASP A 295 -7.82 21.76 7.47
N PRO A 296 -7.79 20.45 7.16
CA PRO A 296 -6.73 19.54 7.54
C PRO A 296 -5.29 20.03 7.28
N ARG A 297 -5.06 20.83 6.23
CA ARG A 297 -3.73 21.35 5.88
C ARG A 297 -3.25 22.49 6.76
N ASN A 298 -4.17 23.21 7.43
CA ASN A 298 -3.81 24.27 8.37
C ASN A 298 -3.10 23.73 9.63
N THR A 299 -3.16 22.41 9.83
CA THR A 299 -2.37 21.72 10.86
C THR A 299 -0.86 21.72 10.60
N ARG A 300 -0.41 22.06 9.38
CA ARG A 300 1.01 22.14 9.01
C ARG A 300 1.48 23.59 9.07
N PHE A 301 2.57 23.84 9.79
CA PHE A 301 3.17 25.17 9.95
C PHE A 301 2.16 26.27 10.36
N GLY A 302 1.11 25.92 11.13
CA GLY A 302 0.05 26.85 11.51
C GLY A 302 -0.70 27.47 10.32
N GLY A 303 -0.76 26.80 9.17
CA GLY A 303 -1.43 27.25 7.95
C GLY A 303 -0.62 28.23 7.09
N LYS A 304 0.59 28.63 7.51
CA LYS A 304 1.43 29.61 6.79
C LYS A 304 2.07 29.03 5.51
N PHE A 305 2.41 27.74 5.52
CA PHE A 305 3.06 27.07 4.40
C PHE A 305 2.28 25.80 4.03
N GLN A 306 1.59 25.86 2.89
CA GLN A 306 0.68 24.81 2.41
C GLN A 306 1.42 23.68 1.65
N GLU A 307 2.59 23.99 1.08
CA GLU A 307 3.40 23.08 0.27
C GLU A 307 4.80 22.91 0.85
N CYS A 308 5.33 21.69 0.79
CA CYS A 308 6.68 21.39 1.27
C CYS A 308 7.71 21.90 0.25
N GLY A 309 8.82 22.47 0.72
CA GLY A 309 9.94 22.95 -0.15
C GLY A 309 10.52 21.89 -1.09
N LEU A 310 10.27 20.60 -0.83
CA LEU A 310 10.59 19.47 -1.72
C LEU A 310 9.74 19.43 -3.01
N HIS A 311 8.68 20.23 -3.13
CA HIS A 311 7.72 20.15 -4.22
C HIS A 311 7.43 21.50 -4.90
N VAL A 312 8.17 22.55 -4.55
CA VAL A 312 8.05 23.89 -5.18
C VAL A 312 9.10 24.07 -6.30
N GLU A 313 8.76 24.85 -7.32
CA GLU A 313 9.56 25.01 -8.55
C GLU A 313 10.84 25.84 -8.37
N SER A 314 11.00 26.56 -7.25
CA SER A 314 12.18 27.38 -7.00
C SER A 314 12.55 27.45 -5.52
N HIS A 315 13.76 26.97 -5.20
CA HIS A 315 14.54 27.54 -4.12
C HIS A 315 15.66 28.31 -4.82
N GLU A 316 15.59 29.64 -4.87
CA GLU A 316 16.78 30.40 -5.20
C GLU A 316 17.84 30.10 -4.12
N PRO A 317 19.12 29.93 -4.49
CA PRO A 317 20.18 29.70 -3.52
C PRO A 317 20.35 30.96 -2.66
N VAL A 318 19.70 30.97 -1.50
CA VAL A 318 19.98 31.94 -0.45
C VAL A 318 21.34 31.58 0.16
N GLU A 319 22.29 32.51 0.12
CA GLU A 319 23.58 32.38 0.80
C GLU A 319 23.36 31.94 2.25
N THR A 320 24.06 30.90 2.68
CA THR A 320 23.94 30.38 4.06
C THR A 320 24.33 31.51 5.02
N PRO A 321 23.41 32.03 5.87
CA PRO A 321 23.77 33.08 6.80
C PRO A 321 24.81 32.56 7.80
N ALA A 322 25.72 33.45 8.22
CA ALA A 322 26.74 33.13 9.21
C ALA A 322 26.10 32.64 10.53
N PRO A 323 26.73 31.69 11.25
CA PRO A 323 26.19 31.19 12.52
C PRO A 323 25.99 32.33 13.52
N ALA A 324 24.93 32.23 14.32
CA ALA A 324 24.58 33.26 15.30
C ALA A 324 25.70 33.40 16.36
N PRO A 325 26.01 34.62 16.83
CA PRO A 325 27.01 34.81 17.88
C PRO A 325 26.56 34.15 19.19
N SER A 326 27.52 33.51 19.87
CA SER A 326 27.33 32.67 21.05
C SER A 326 26.55 33.38 22.17
N VAL A 327 25.42 32.82 22.58
CA VAL A 327 24.67 33.26 23.77
C VAL A 327 24.80 32.21 24.88
N ALA A 328 25.04 32.71 26.10
CA ALA A 328 25.35 31.93 27.29
C ALA A 328 24.24 30.97 27.71
N VAL A 329 24.67 29.80 28.20
CA VAL A 329 23.85 28.67 28.65
C VAL A 329 23.04 29.03 29.90
N ALA A 330 21.71 28.90 29.83
CA ALA A 330 20.80 28.90 30.98
C ALA A 330 20.23 27.49 31.24
N ALA A 331 20.01 27.19 32.52
CA ALA A 331 19.91 25.84 33.07
C ALA A 331 18.53 25.14 32.92
N LYS A 332 18.63 23.86 32.55
CA LYS A 332 17.85 22.63 32.92
C LYS A 332 16.34 22.73 33.24
N PRO A 333 15.47 22.02 32.49
CA PRO A 333 14.10 21.74 32.93
C PRO A 333 13.98 20.40 33.69
N ALA A 334 12.90 20.30 34.46
CA ALA A 334 12.55 19.23 35.39
C ALA A 334 12.04 17.95 34.69
N LYS A 335 12.15 16.83 35.43
CA LYS A 335 11.75 15.46 35.06
C LYS A 335 10.29 15.39 34.59
N ALA A 336 10.08 14.95 33.34
CA ALA A 336 8.82 14.42 32.88
C ALA A 336 8.64 12.97 33.37
N SER A 337 7.45 12.67 33.89
CA SER A 337 7.05 11.34 34.36
C SER A 337 6.80 10.38 33.19
N LYS A 338 7.24 9.14 33.38
CA LYS A 338 7.17 8.00 32.47
C LYS A 338 5.71 7.66 32.10
N PRO A 339 5.36 7.41 30.82
CA PRO A 339 4.06 6.84 30.46
C PRO A 339 3.96 5.40 30.98
N ALA A 340 2.82 5.07 31.59
CA ALA A 340 2.50 3.75 32.07
C ALA A 340 2.41 2.76 30.89
N GLN A 341 2.91 1.54 31.10
CA GLN A 341 2.75 0.44 30.16
C GLN A 341 1.28 0.02 30.09
N PRO A 342 0.77 -0.45 28.94
CA PRO A 342 -0.59 -0.94 28.85
C PRO A 342 -0.73 -2.21 29.71
N GLU A 343 -1.57 -2.10 30.74
CA GLU A 343 -1.94 -3.17 31.66
C GLU A 343 -2.91 -4.14 30.95
N VAL A 344 -2.67 -5.45 31.08
CA VAL A 344 -3.47 -6.52 30.47
C VAL A 344 -4.91 -6.46 30.99
N LEU A 345 -5.89 -6.40 30.08
CA LEU A 345 -7.32 -6.17 30.41
C LEU A 345 -8.08 -7.50 30.55
N LYS A 346 -8.68 -7.72 31.73
CA LYS A 346 -9.46 -8.92 32.06
C LYS A 346 -10.95 -8.77 31.70
N PRO A 347 -11.68 -9.88 31.42
CA PRO A 347 -13.12 -9.88 31.12
C PRO A 347 -14.01 -9.17 32.15
N GLU A 348 -13.66 -9.25 33.43
CA GLU A 348 -14.37 -8.57 34.53
C GLU A 348 -14.36 -7.03 34.41
N SER A 349 -13.44 -6.46 33.61
CA SER A 349 -13.38 -5.03 33.35
C SER A 349 -14.43 -4.56 32.34
N LEU A 350 -14.94 -5.47 31.50
CA LEU A 350 -15.96 -5.18 30.50
C LEU A 350 -17.37 -5.23 31.08
N GLU A 351 -17.64 -6.09 32.07
CA GLU A 351 -18.94 -6.09 32.77
C GLU A 351 -19.20 -4.76 33.50
N LYS A 352 -18.13 -4.07 33.93
CA LYS A 352 -18.20 -2.73 34.54
C LYS A 352 -18.59 -1.62 33.57
N THR A 353 -18.62 -1.90 32.26
CA THR A 353 -19.03 -0.93 31.23
C THR A 353 -20.56 -0.78 31.11
N GLY A 354 -21.33 -1.61 31.82
CA GLY A 354 -22.80 -1.56 31.77
C GLY A 354 -23.41 -2.20 30.51
N VAL A 355 -22.57 -2.74 29.61
CA VAL A 355 -23.01 -3.52 28.44
C VAL A 355 -23.67 -4.81 28.93
N LYS A 356 -24.80 -5.18 28.34
CA LYS A 356 -25.56 -6.37 28.74
C LYS A 356 -24.68 -7.61 28.79
N ALA A 357 -24.59 -8.26 29.96
CA ALA A 357 -23.78 -9.46 30.20
C ALA A 357 -24.04 -10.59 29.18
N LEU A 358 -25.28 -10.71 28.69
CA LEU A 358 -25.67 -11.68 27.65
C LEU A 358 -24.90 -11.55 26.33
N ALA A 359 -24.47 -10.33 25.95
CA ALA A 359 -23.69 -10.09 24.74
C ALA A 359 -22.22 -10.50 24.89
N LEU A 360 -21.71 -10.52 26.13
CA LEU A 360 -20.31 -10.83 26.45
C LEU A 360 -20.07 -12.34 26.61
N THR A 361 -21.11 -13.17 26.64
CA THR A 361 -21.00 -14.61 26.94
C THR A 361 -21.40 -15.53 25.79
N ARG A 362 -22.01 -15.01 24.71
CA ARG A 362 -22.58 -15.83 23.64
C ARG A 362 -21.58 -16.06 22.51
N HIS A 363 -20.98 -17.25 22.48
CA HIS A 363 -20.19 -17.72 21.34
C HIS A 363 -21.11 -18.29 20.27
N HIS A 364 -20.75 -18.11 18.99
CA HIS A 364 -21.50 -18.69 17.89
C HIS A 364 -21.19 -20.20 17.79
N PRO A 365 -22.21 -21.08 17.64
CA PRO A 365 -22.01 -22.53 17.66
C PRO A 365 -21.17 -23.06 16.50
N GLU A 366 -21.01 -22.32 15.40
CA GLU A 366 -20.19 -22.75 14.26
C GLU A 366 -18.73 -22.31 14.36
N THR A 367 -18.42 -21.25 15.11
CA THR A 367 -17.08 -20.67 15.17
C THR A 367 -16.45 -20.72 16.55
N ASP A 368 -17.24 -20.92 17.61
CA ASP A 368 -16.85 -20.69 19.00
C ASP A 368 -16.31 -19.27 19.29
N ILE A 369 -16.63 -18.32 18.42
CA ILE A 369 -16.27 -16.91 18.59
C ILE A 369 -17.48 -16.13 19.10
N ALA A 370 -17.27 -15.31 20.12
CA ALA A 370 -18.19 -14.25 20.52
C ALA A 370 -17.79 -12.97 19.77
N CYS A 371 -18.74 -12.37 19.04
CA CYS A 371 -18.51 -11.16 18.26
C CYS A 371 -19.52 -10.06 18.63
N ILE A 372 -18.99 -8.88 18.94
CA ILE A 372 -19.77 -7.65 19.13
C ILE A 372 -19.38 -6.65 18.03
N MET A 373 -20.35 -6.18 17.27
CA MET A 373 -20.18 -5.06 16.36
C MET A 373 -20.52 -3.75 17.07
N VAL A 374 -19.68 -2.73 16.94
CA VAL A 374 -20.00 -1.37 17.40
C VAL A 374 -20.27 -0.50 16.20
N LYS A 375 -21.45 0.13 16.15
CA LYS A 375 -21.86 1.10 15.11
C LYS A 375 -21.88 2.51 15.69
N LYS A 376 -21.60 3.52 14.88
CA LYS A 376 -21.72 4.93 15.26
C LYS A 376 -23.05 5.50 14.75
N LEU A 377 -23.81 6.09 15.66
CA LEU A 377 -24.97 6.92 15.38
C LEU A 377 -24.53 8.38 15.34
N THR A 378 -24.77 9.07 14.23
CA THR A 378 -24.43 10.48 14.04
C THR A 378 -25.48 11.40 14.64
N GLU A 379 -25.16 12.69 14.74
CA GLU A 379 -26.04 13.70 15.37
C GLU A 379 -27.40 13.83 14.69
N ASP A 380 -27.49 13.49 13.41
CA ASP A 380 -28.72 13.44 12.61
C ASP A 380 -29.58 12.19 12.86
N GLY A 381 -29.15 11.31 13.78
CA GLY A 381 -29.81 10.05 14.10
C GLY A 381 -29.61 8.94 13.07
N SER A 382 -28.77 9.17 12.04
CA SER A 382 -28.42 8.14 11.06
C SER A 382 -27.20 7.34 11.51
N TYR A 383 -27.00 6.14 10.94
CA TYR A 383 -25.74 5.42 11.13
C TYR A 383 -24.68 5.98 10.19
N CYS A 384 -23.43 6.01 10.67
CA CYS A 384 -22.29 6.45 9.89
C CYS A 384 -22.20 5.70 8.54
N ARG A 385 -21.77 6.37 7.46
CA ARG A 385 -21.66 5.77 6.10
C ARG A 385 -20.96 4.39 6.14
N LYS A 386 -19.79 4.32 6.76
CA LYS A 386 -19.03 3.06 6.93
C LYS A 386 -19.79 1.98 7.68
N CYS A 387 -20.62 2.36 8.65
CA CYS A 387 -21.44 1.45 9.44
C CYS A 387 -22.52 0.78 8.58
N ASN A 388 -23.08 1.52 7.62
CA ASN A 388 -24.04 1.01 6.64
C ASN A 388 -23.35 0.13 5.59
N ASP A 389 -22.23 0.59 5.02
CA ASP A 389 -21.47 -0.17 4.02
C ASP A 389 -21.04 -1.55 4.57
N VAL A 390 -20.61 -1.59 5.83
CA VAL A 390 -20.23 -2.85 6.50
C VAL A 390 -21.46 -3.72 6.80
N ALA A 391 -22.60 -3.13 7.18
CA ALA A 391 -23.83 -3.88 7.40
C ALA A 391 -24.32 -4.55 6.10
N GLU A 392 -24.25 -3.86 4.96
CA GLU A 392 -24.58 -4.44 3.65
C GLU A 392 -23.66 -5.60 3.28
N LYS A 393 -22.35 -5.46 3.57
CA LYS A 393 -21.37 -6.54 3.33
C LYS A 393 -21.64 -7.76 4.22
N ILE A 394 -21.95 -7.55 5.51
CA ILE A 394 -22.32 -8.62 6.44
C ILE A 394 -23.51 -9.43 5.90
N VAL A 395 -24.55 -8.74 5.39
CA VAL A 395 -25.72 -9.39 4.79
C VAL A 395 -25.37 -10.14 3.50
N LYS A 396 -24.62 -9.48 2.62
CA LYS A 396 -24.19 -10.06 1.35
C LYS A 396 -23.37 -11.34 1.53
N ASP A 397 -22.58 -11.41 2.60
CA ASP A 397 -21.71 -12.54 2.90
C ASP A 397 -22.41 -13.63 3.73
N SER A 398 -23.67 -13.44 4.13
CA SER A 398 -24.45 -14.39 4.94
C SER A 398 -23.80 -14.73 6.30
N VAL A 399 -23.18 -13.74 6.96
CA VAL A 399 -22.51 -13.90 8.27
C VAL A 399 -23.21 -13.11 9.38
N GLU A 400 -24.44 -12.68 9.17
CA GLU A 400 -25.22 -11.89 10.14
C GLU A 400 -25.38 -12.64 11.46
N ASP A 401 -25.68 -13.94 11.39
CA ASP A 401 -25.90 -14.80 12.55
C ASP A 401 -24.63 -14.99 13.40
N TRP A 402 -23.45 -14.75 12.82
CA TRP A 402 -22.17 -14.82 13.50
C TRP A 402 -21.88 -13.57 14.34
N ILE A 403 -22.62 -12.47 14.12
CA ILE A 403 -22.55 -11.24 14.93
C ILE A 403 -23.51 -11.37 16.11
N GLY A 404 -22.99 -11.82 17.25
CA GLY A 404 -23.80 -12.08 18.45
C GLY A 404 -24.46 -10.85 19.06
N TYR A 405 -23.90 -9.65 18.88
CA TYR A 405 -24.46 -8.41 19.39
C TYR A 405 -24.04 -7.18 18.56
N THR A 406 -24.91 -6.17 18.49
CA THR A 406 -24.57 -4.84 17.94
C THR A 406 -24.79 -3.76 19.00
N ALA A 407 -23.71 -3.10 19.41
CA ALA A 407 -23.75 -1.93 20.29
C ALA A 407 -23.75 -0.63 19.48
N VAL A 408 -24.43 0.39 19.99
CA VAL A 408 -24.52 1.71 19.34
C VAL A 408 -23.72 2.74 20.14
N ALA A 409 -22.79 3.40 19.45
CA ALA A 409 -22.05 4.55 19.92
C ALA A 409 -22.74 5.81 19.41
N ASP A 410 -23.60 6.39 20.24
CA ASP A 410 -24.29 7.64 19.96
C ASP A 410 -23.37 8.82 20.27
N VAL A 411 -23.18 9.71 19.29
CA VAL A 411 -22.36 10.92 19.45
C VAL A 411 -22.97 11.88 20.48
N LEU A 412 -24.30 11.88 20.61
CA LEU A 412 -25.03 12.76 21.55
C LEU A 412 -25.12 12.16 22.96
N ASP A 413 -24.89 10.85 23.11
CA ASP A 413 -24.89 10.16 24.40
C ASP A 413 -23.54 9.46 24.66
N PRO A 414 -22.59 10.12 25.36
CA PRO A 414 -21.33 9.52 25.77
C PRO A 414 -21.46 8.31 26.70
N SER A 415 -22.64 8.08 27.27
CA SER A 415 -22.95 6.90 28.10
C SER A 415 -23.56 5.75 27.31
N SER A 416 -23.80 5.93 26.01
CA SER A 416 -24.27 4.86 25.12
C SER A 416 -23.29 3.68 25.11
N GLU A 417 -23.83 2.46 25.01
CA GLU A 417 -23.06 1.21 25.14
C GLU A 417 -21.82 1.19 24.22
N GLY A 418 -21.99 1.59 22.95
CA GLY A 418 -20.90 1.63 21.99
C GLY A 418 -19.87 2.73 22.29
N ALA A 419 -20.29 3.87 22.85
CA ALA A 419 -19.38 4.95 23.24
C ALA A 419 -18.52 4.53 24.44
N VAL A 420 -19.12 3.83 25.41
CA VAL A 420 -18.37 3.27 26.55
C VAL A 420 -17.37 2.22 26.09
N LEU A 421 -17.78 1.31 25.18
CA LEU A 421 -16.87 0.32 24.58
C LEU A 421 -15.74 0.99 23.79
N ALA A 422 -16.05 1.95 22.93
CA ALA A 422 -15.07 2.68 22.13
C ALA A 422 -14.02 3.37 23.02
N LYS A 423 -14.47 4.03 24.10
CA LYS A 423 -13.59 4.65 25.09
C LYS A 423 -12.72 3.63 25.82
N HIS A 424 -13.32 2.51 26.26
CA HIS A 424 -12.61 1.46 26.99
C HIS A 424 -11.47 0.85 26.14
N PHE A 425 -11.74 0.56 24.88
CA PHE A 425 -10.78 -0.05 23.96
C PHE A 425 -9.91 0.97 23.20
N GLY A 426 -10.03 2.27 23.48
CA GLY A 426 -9.25 3.32 22.81
C GLY A 426 -9.49 3.39 21.30
N VAL A 427 -10.72 3.13 20.85
CA VAL A 427 -11.11 3.14 19.44
C VAL A 427 -11.89 4.41 19.14
N ALA A 428 -11.34 5.27 18.28
CA ALA A 428 -11.97 6.56 17.93
C ALA A 428 -13.00 6.46 16.79
N THR A 429 -12.98 5.36 16.03
CA THR A 429 -13.74 5.23 14.77
C THR A 429 -14.57 3.96 14.75
N ALA A 430 -15.82 4.07 14.29
CA ALA A 430 -16.70 2.94 14.02
C ALA A 430 -16.89 2.76 12.49
N PRO A 431 -17.30 1.58 12.01
CA PRO A 431 -17.55 0.37 12.81
C PRO A 431 -16.25 -0.30 13.26
N PHE A 432 -16.31 -0.98 14.39
CA PHE A 432 -15.27 -1.93 14.83
C PHE A 432 -15.93 -3.12 15.49
N PHE A 433 -15.17 -4.19 15.68
CA PHE A 433 -15.63 -5.44 16.22
C PHE A 433 -14.79 -5.81 17.44
N LEU A 434 -15.44 -6.42 18.42
CA LEU A 434 -14.79 -7.04 19.56
C LEU A 434 -14.99 -8.54 19.40
N VAL A 435 -13.90 -9.30 19.41
CA VAL A 435 -13.92 -10.76 19.24
C VAL A 435 -13.26 -11.45 20.42
N ARG A 436 -13.82 -12.60 20.81
CA ARG A 436 -13.25 -13.48 21.83
C ARG A 436 -13.50 -14.94 21.44
N ASP A 437 -12.46 -15.78 21.53
CA ASP A 437 -12.52 -17.21 21.23
C ASP A 437 -12.91 -18.03 22.48
N ALA A 438 -13.55 -19.20 22.31
CA ALA A 438 -13.91 -20.07 23.44
C ALA A 438 -12.76 -20.97 23.94
N GLU A 439 -11.74 -21.27 23.11
CA GLU A 439 -10.68 -22.26 23.41
C GLU A 439 -9.64 -21.79 24.44
N THR A 440 -9.66 -20.52 24.86
CA THR A 440 -8.88 -20.10 26.03
C THR A 440 -9.58 -20.60 27.29
N GLU A 441 -9.20 -21.77 27.81
CA GLU A 441 -9.68 -22.39 29.06
C GLU A 441 -9.40 -21.55 30.34
N SER A 442 -9.17 -20.25 30.22
CA SER A 442 -9.18 -19.34 31.35
C SER A 442 -10.49 -18.56 31.34
N ALA A 443 -11.08 -18.33 32.51
CA ALA A 443 -12.13 -17.35 32.74
C ALA A 443 -11.71 -15.89 32.37
N ASP A 444 -10.52 -15.72 31.76
CA ASP A 444 -9.81 -14.50 31.42
C ASP A 444 -9.68 -14.27 29.90
N GLY A 445 -10.42 -14.99 29.03
CA GLY A 445 -10.32 -14.85 27.57
C GLY A 445 -10.34 -13.38 27.07
N GLU A 446 -9.23 -12.93 26.48
CA GLU A 446 -8.98 -11.53 26.12
C GLU A 446 -9.83 -11.09 24.93
N TRP A 447 -10.54 -9.97 25.07
CA TRP A 447 -11.28 -9.35 23.97
C TRP A 447 -10.33 -8.60 23.05
N LYS A 448 -10.36 -8.94 21.75
CA LYS A 448 -9.53 -8.32 20.73
C LYS A 448 -10.35 -7.35 19.90
N VAL A 449 -9.78 -6.19 19.61
CA VAL A 449 -10.38 -5.20 18.70
C VAL A 449 -10.00 -5.56 17.26
N VAL A 450 -11.01 -5.78 16.43
CA VAL A 450 -10.87 -5.95 14.98
C VAL A 450 -11.52 -4.75 14.30
N ARG A 451 -10.75 -3.96 13.55
CA ARG A 451 -11.24 -2.71 12.94
C ARG A 451 -11.69 -2.88 11.49
N SER A 452 -11.41 -4.02 10.89
CA SER A 452 -11.75 -4.35 9.50
C SER A 452 -12.75 -5.49 9.46
N TYR A 453 -13.85 -5.30 8.73
CA TYR A 453 -14.82 -6.37 8.49
C TYR A 453 -14.20 -7.53 7.69
N LEU A 454 -13.29 -7.24 6.76
CA LEU A 454 -12.61 -8.29 6.00
C LEU A 454 -11.73 -9.17 6.90
N GLN A 455 -11.05 -8.55 7.88
CA GLN A 455 -10.27 -9.28 8.88
C GLN A 455 -11.16 -10.14 9.77
N LEU A 456 -12.28 -9.58 10.25
CA LEU A 456 -13.27 -10.33 11.01
C LEU A 456 -13.76 -11.55 10.22
N ARG A 457 -14.18 -11.34 8.97
CA ARG A 457 -14.68 -12.40 8.10
C ARG A 457 -13.68 -13.55 7.96
N LYS A 458 -12.42 -13.24 7.64
CA LYS A 458 -11.35 -14.25 7.55
C LYS A 458 -11.14 -15.01 8.86
N GLN A 459 -11.24 -14.31 10.00
CA GLN A 459 -11.15 -14.95 11.31
C GLN A 459 -12.31 -15.90 11.56
N LEU A 460 -13.55 -15.48 11.27
CA LEU A 460 -14.74 -16.30 11.44
C LEU A 460 -14.75 -17.51 10.50
N GLU A 461 -14.41 -17.33 9.22
CA GLU A 461 -14.28 -18.42 8.25
C GLU A 461 -13.23 -19.45 8.71
N LYS A 462 -12.06 -18.99 9.14
CA LYS A 462 -11.00 -19.87 9.65
C LYS A 462 -11.43 -20.62 10.92
N ALA A 463 -12.16 -19.97 11.81
CA ALA A 463 -12.66 -20.59 13.03
C ALA A 463 -13.74 -21.63 12.73
N ALA A 464 -14.64 -21.36 11.77
CA ALA A 464 -15.62 -22.32 11.29
C ALA A 464 -14.95 -23.56 10.69
N ASP A 465 -13.96 -23.36 9.82
CA ASP A 465 -13.18 -24.46 9.22
C ASP A 465 -12.46 -25.31 10.29
N HIS A 466 -11.86 -24.65 11.29
CA HIS A 466 -11.20 -25.34 12.40
C HIS A 466 -12.17 -26.16 13.25
N LYS A 467 -13.34 -25.59 13.57
CA LYS A 467 -14.37 -26.28 14.35
C LYS A 467 -14.91 -27.48 13.58
N LEU A 468 -15.17 -27.32 12.28
CA LEU A 468 -15.59 -28.41 11.41
C LEU A 468 -14.55 -29.54 11.40
N ALA A 469 -13.27 -29.22 11.21
CA ALA A 469 -12.18 -30.20 11.25
C ALA A 469 -12.05 -30.90 12.62
N THR A 470 -12.28 -30.17 13.71
CA THR A 470 -12.24 -30.72 15.08
C THR A 470 -13.40 -31.68 15.33
N VAL A 471 -14.60 -31.33 14.87
CA VAL A 471 -15.78 -32.22 14.93
C VAL A 471 -15.58 -33.48 14.07
N GLU A 472 -14.97 -33.34 12.90
CA GLU A 472 -14.61 -34.47 12.02
C GLU A 472 -13.54 -35.38 12.64
N ALA A 473 -12.58 -34.81 13.39
CA ALA A 473 -11.53 -35.59 14.06
C ALA A 473 -11.99 -36.26 15.36
N ALA A 474 -13.02 -35.73 16.03
CA ALA A 474 -13.48 -36.19 17.35
C ALA A 474 -14.41 -37.42 17.33
N THR A 475 -14.72 -38.00 16.17
CA THR A 475 -15.60 -39.19 16.03
C THR A 475 -14.90 -40.46 15.48
N PRO A 476 -13.83 -41.00 16.10
CA PRO A 476 -13.17 -42.21 15.58
C PRO A 476 -14.06 -43.47 15.56
N GLU A 477 -14.98 -43.62 16.53
CA GLU A 477 -15.74 -44.86 16.73
C GLU A 477 -17.02 -44.96 15.89
N ALA A 478 -17.56 -43.82 15.42
CA ALA A 478 -18.73 -43.79 14.53
C ALA A 478 -18.33 -43.94 13.05
N HIS A 479 -17.18 -43.37 12.64
CA HIS A 479 -16.70 -43.44 11.26
C HIS A 479 -16.35 -44.87 10.81
N ALA A 480 -15.82 -45.71 11.71
CA ALA A 480 -15.48 -47.09 11.39
C ALA A 480 -16.72 -47.99 11.09
N LYS A 481 -17.90 -47.66 11.62
CA LYS A 481 -19.17 -48.35 11.29
C LYS A 481 -19.89 -47.73 10.09
N ALA A 482 -19.68 -46.44 9.81
CA ALA A 482 -20.36 -45.70 8.76
C ALA A 482 -19.70 -45.86 7.37
N GLU A 483 -18.40 -46.19 7.28
CA GLU A 483 -17.69 -46.40 6.00
C GLU A 483 -18.23 -47.57 5.15
N HIS A 484 -19.04 -48.45 5.73
CA HIS A 484 -19.62 -49.60 5.04
C HIS A 484 -21.15 -49.53 4.92
N ASP A 485 -21.77 -48.40 5.29
CA ASP A 485 -23.21 -48.18 5.08
C ASP A 485 -23.47 -47.76 3.61
N PRO A 486 -24.18 -48.58 2.81
CA PRO A 486 -24.45 -48.29 1.40
C PRO A 486 -25.16 -46.96 1.19
N ALA A 487 -26.05 -46.56 2.11
CA ALA A 487 -26.81 -45.32 1.99
C ALA A 487 -25.92 -44.08 2.21
N LEU A 488 -24.91 -44.19 3.07
CA LEU A 488 -23.98 -43.12 3.36
C LEU A 488 -22.93 -42.96 2.24
N LEU A 489 -22.53 -44.07 1.62
CA LEU A 489 -21.70 -44.08 0.42
C LEU A 489 -22.42 -43.45 -0.77
N GLU A 490 -23.69 -43.79 -0.98
CA GLU A 490 -24.51 -43.18 -2.02
C GLU A 490 -24.72 -41.67 -1.78
N ALA A 491 -24.97 -41.27 -0.52
CA ALA A 491 -25.06 -39.87 -0.14
C ALA A 491 -23.74 -39.10 -0.36
N LYS A 492 -22.58 -39.71 -0.07
CA LYS A 492 -21.26 -39.12 -0.36
C LYS A 492 -21.04 -38.94 -1.87
N VAL A 493 -21.34 -39.95 -2.66
CA VAL A 493 -21.23 -39.88 -4.13
C VAL A 493 -22.14 -38.78 -4.68
N ASN A 494 -23.37 -38.66 -4.16
CA ASN A 494 -24.30 -37.60 -4.53
C ASN A 494 -23.80 -36.21 -4.09
N PHE A 495 -23.22 -36.09 -2.90
CA PHE A 495 -22.64 -34.84 -2.41
C PHE A 495 -21.43 -34.40 -3.24
N ASP A 496 -20.51 -35.32 -3.57
CA ASP A 496 -19.36 -35.03 -4.43
C ASP A 496 -19.79 -34.66 -5.85
N SER A 497 -20.84 -35.31 -6.37
CA SER A 497 -21.48 -34.95 -7.65
C SER A 497 -22.05 -33.53 -7.61
N LEU A 498 -22.80 -33.18 -6.56
CA LEU A 498 -23.35 -31.83 -6.38
C LEU A 498 -22.25 -30.79 -6.23
N LYS A 499 -21.19 -31.10 -5.48
CA LYS A 499 -20.03 -30.21 -5.31
C LYS A 499 -19.31 -29.95 -6.64
N ALA A 500 -19.17 -30.97 -7.47
CA ALA A 500 -18.62 -30.83 -8.82
C ALA A 500 -19.54 -30.01 -9.74
N GLU A 501 -20.86 -30.18 -9.62
CA GLU A 501 -21.84 -29.41 -10.38
C GLU A 501 -21.86 -27.93 -9.97
N ILE A 502 -21.79 -27.64 -8.67
CA ILE A 502 -21.65 -26.27 -8.15
C ILE A 502 -20.37 -25.62 -8.66
N ALA A 503 -19.23 -26.33 -8.62
CA ALA A 503 -17.97 -25.81 -9.14
C ALA A 503 -18.06 -25.48 -10.65
N LYS A 504 -18.74 -26.32 -11.43
CA LYS A 504 -19.00 -26.07 -12.85
C LYS A 504 -19.87 -24.84 -13.07
N LEU A 505 -20.97 -24.70 -12.31
CA LEU A 505 -21.85 -23.54 -12.38
C LEU A 505 -21.15 -22.24 -11.99
N GLN A 506 -20.22 -22.29 -11.03
CA GLN A 506 -19.40 -21.13 -10.65
C GLN A 506 -18.46 -20.69 -11.78
N VAL A 507 -17.87 -21.62 -12.53
CA VAL A 507 -17.06 -21.31 -13.72
C VAL A 507 -17.93 -20.68 -14.80
N GLU A 508 -19.09 -21.28 -15.11
CA GLU A 508 -20.03 -20.73 -16.11
C GLU A 508 -20.54 -19.33 -15.72
N LEU A 509 -20.81 -19.10 -14.43
CA LEU A 509 -21.21 -17.79 -13.92
C LEU A 509 -20.11 -16.76 -14.14
N ARG A 510 -18.85 -17.12 -13.88
CA ARG A 510 -17.69 -16.24 -14.06
C ARG A 510 -17.44 -15.91 -15.53
N GLU A 511 -17.64 -16.87 -16.43
CA GLU A 511 -17.58 -16.63 -17.87
C GLU A 511 -18.68 -15.68 -18.34
N LYS A 512 -19.92 -15.86 -17.85
CA LYS A 512 -21.04 -14.95 -18.15
C LYS A 512 -20.80 -13.53 -17.61
N GLN A 513 -20.25 -13.40 -16.41
CA GLN A 513 -19.87 -12.11 -15.84
C GLN A 513 -18.79 -11.41 -16.68
N ASN A 514 -17.74 -12.14 -17.08
CA ASN A 514 -16.70 -11.59 -17.95
C ASN A 514 -17.26 -11.16 -19.32
N ALA A 515 -18.19 -11.94 -19.89
CA ALA A 515 -18.86 -11.60 -21.13
C ALA A 515 -19.76 -10.36 -20.98
N ALA A 516 -20.46 -10.21 -19.86
CA ALA A 516 -21.25 -9.02 -19.56
C ALA A 516 -20.38 -7.76 -19.44
N ILE A 517 -19.26 -7.84 -18.73
CA ILE A 517 -18.27 -6.75 -18.62
C ILE A 517 -17.69 -6.39 -20.00
N ALA A 518 -17.40 -7.39 -20.84
CA ALA A 518 -16.92 -7.14 -22.19
C ALA A 518 -17.97 -6.45 -23.07
N ALA A 519 -19.24 -6.86 -22.96
CA ALA A 519 -20.35 -6.24 -23.67
C ALA A 519 -20.58 -4.79 -23.19
N GLU A 520 -20.52 -4.54 -21.88
CA GLU A 520 -20.63 -3.21 -21.28
C GLU A 520 -19.50 -2.28 -21.77
N LYS A 521 -18.26 -2.77 -21.81
CA LYS A 521 -17.14 -2.04 -22.42
C LYS A 521 -17.37 -1.73 -23.90
N GLN A 522 -17.97 -2.65 -24.65
CA GLN A 522 -18.24 -2.46 -26.06
C GLN A 522 -19.36 -1.44 -26.29
N VAL A 523 -20.40 -1.44 -25.43
CA VAL A 523 -21.47 -0.44 -25.43
C VAL A 523 -20.93 0.93 -25.06
N HIS A 524 -20.12 1.04 -24.00
CA HIS A 524 -19.49 2.30 -23.60
C HIS A 524 -18.52 2.83 -24.67
N GLY A 525 -17.72 1.97 -25.28
CA GLY A 525 -16.84 2.37 -26.39
C GLY A 525 -17.64 2.93 -27.58
N ARG A 526 -18.78 2.31 -27.90
CA ARG A 526 -19.64 2.73 -29.02
C ARG A 526 -20.47 3.98 -28.68
N ALA A 527 -20.87 4.16 -27.42
CA ALA A 527 -21.50 5.39 -26.93
C ALA A 527 -20.52 6.57 -27.00
N ALA A 528 -19.27 6.36 -26.59
CA ALA A 528 -18.20 7.34 -26.70
C ALA A 528 -17.90 7.74 -28.17
N GLU A 529 -17.86 6.77 -29.10
CA GLU A 529 -17.72 7.05 -30.54
C GLU A 529 -18.89 7.87 -31.12
N LEU A 530 -20.09 7.75 -30.52
CA LEU A 530 -21.30 8.45 -30.94
C LEU A 530 -21.56 9.76 -30.18
N GLY A 531 -20.71 10.11 -29.22
CA GLY A 531 -20.88 11.32 -28.39
C GLY A 531 -22.12 11.27 -27.48
N LEU A 532 -22.56 10.08 -27.07
CA LEU A 532 -23.65 9.88 -26.14
C LEU A 532 -23.06 9.62 -24.74
N GLU A 533 -23.54 10.35 -23.73
CA GLU A 533 -23.18 10.13 -22.31
C GLU A 533 -23.77 8.83 -21.74
#